data_AF-A0A2G8LHZ8-F1
#
_entry.id   AF-A0A2G8LHZ8-F1
#
_cell.length_a   1.000
_cell.length_b   1.000
_cell.length_c   1.000
_cell.angle_alpha   90.00
_cell.angle_beta   90.00
_cell.angle_gamma   90.00
#
_symmetry.space_group_name_H-M   'P 1'
#
loop_
_entity.id
_entity.type
_entity.pdbx_description
1 polymer ?
#
loop_
_entity_poly.entity_id
_entity_poly.type
_entity_poly.pdbx_seq_one_letter_code
_entity_poly.pdbx_strand_id
1 'polypeptide(L)'
;MAGNNLEGLFRSLRIQSNDNEDLRNIFDAVVAIYSQWEHQYNDRELQKICLSRMKDMSQIYRHHLRFTQLRIDFADMFTQWAYMYLFMMRHVHIVHYALDVMVQERLIRVNPRGRPGAVCMIGGGPGSDILGLCVFLRKHGCTTPLTSQVDVLDKCIGWNWSWETLQPLLPNYYRYGIPRVSYRQFDYTENKLSLTNQNIVSGAYIITMIKSLSPVAAWLRTVPKSYRRVAAEDACRKFEAQEANYNEFCARVAELMDWQRRHRVRRNMVTLFPKESLFEVAHHLH
;
A
#
# COMPACT_ATOMS: atom_id res chain seq x y z
N MET A 1 2.62 27.01 28.03
CA MET A 1 2.51 27.33 26.59
C MET A 1 3.74 26.74 25.88
N ALA A 2 3.64 25.52 25.34
CA ALA A 2 4.74 24.81 24.70
C ALA A 2 4.31 24.07 23.41
N GLY A 3 3.27 24.58 22.73
CA GLY A 3 2.65 23.93 21.56
C GLY A 3 3.33 24.17 20.20
N ASN A 4 4.50 24.82 20.14
CA ASN A 4 4.96 25.41 18.87
C ASN A 4 6.07 24.65 18.11
N ASN A 5 6.57 23.51 18.59
CA ASN A 5 7.75 22.89 17.97
C ASN A 5 7.41 21.85 16.87
N LEU A 6 6.29 21.15 17.00
CA LEU A 6 5.84 20.16 16.01
C LEU A 6 5.16 20.85 14.82
N GLU A 7 4.25 21.81 15.05
CA GLU A 7 3.65 22.63 13.98
C GLU A 7 4.69 23.34 13.10
N GLY A 8 5.79 23.84 13.69
CA GLY A 8 6.87 24.47 12.96
C GLY A 8 7.61 23.50 12.02
N LEU A 9 7.84 22.26 12.48
CA LEU A 9 8.40 21.19 11.65
C LEU A 9 7.45 20.86 10.48
N PHE A 10 6.13 20.81 10.74
CA PHE A 10 5.09 20.50 9.75
C PHE A 10 4.94 21.55 8.65
N ARG A 11 5.07 22.84 8.98
CA ARG A 11 4.96 23.93 7.98
C ARG A 11 6.10 23.95 6.97
N SER A 12 7.26 23.41 7.32
CA SER A 12 8.47 23.43 6.48
C SER A 12 8.44 22.44 5.29
N LEU A 13 7.50 21.49 5.28
CA LEU A 13 7.40 20.45 4.25
C LEU A 13 6.40 20.77 3.12
N ARG A 14 5.97 22.03 2.97
CA ARG A 14 5.02 22.44 1.91
C ARG A 14 5.65 22.33 0.52
N ILE A 15 5.11 21.44 -0.31
CA ILE A 15 5.36 21.37 -1.76
C ILE A 15 4.18 22.11 -2.45
N GLN A 16 4.35 22.64 -3.67
CA GLN A 16 3.32 23.42 -4.40
C GLN A 16 2.89 22.71 -5.71
N SER A 17 1.66 22.18 -5.77
CA SER A 17 0.93 21.67 -6.96
C SER A 17 -0.50 21.24 -6.56
N ASN A 18 -1.47 21.01 -7.46
CA ASN A 18 -2.80 20.49 -7.05
C ASN A 18 -2.73 19.08 -6.43
N ASP A 19 -1.75 18.25 -6.83
CA ASP A 19 -1.41 17.01 -6.13
C ASP A 19 -1.07 17.28 -4.65
N ASN A 20 -0.61 18.49 -4.30
CA ASN A 20 -0.38 18.86 -2.90
C ASN A 20 -1.64 18.97 -2.09
N GLU A 21 -2.79 19.34 -2.65
CA GLU A 21 -3.96 19.50 -1.78
C GLU A 21 -4.43 18.15 -1.25
N ASP A 22 -4.55 17.15 -2.11
CA ASP A 22 -4.90 15.80 -1.69
C ASP A 22 -3.84 15.17 -0.78
N LEU A 23 -2.56 15.28 -1.14
CA LEU A 23 -1.48 14.75 -0.30
C LEU A 23 -1.44 15.46 1.06
N ARG A 24 -1.64 16.77 1.09
CA ARG A 24 -1.74 17.54 2.33
C ARG A 24 -2.95 17.12 3.14
N ASN A 25 -4.12 16.95 2.54
CA ASN A 25 -5.32 16.53 3.24
C ASN A 25 -5.16 15.14 3.88
N ILE A 26 -4.50 14.21 3.18
CA ILE A 26 -4.16 12.90 3.76
C ILE A 26 -3.18 13.06 4.93
N PHE A 27 -2.13 13.87 4.76
CA PHE A 27 -1.15 14.09 5.82
C PHE A 27 -1.77 14.76 7.05
N ASP A 28 -2.57 15.80 6.85
CA ASP A 28 -3.28 16.53 7.90
C ASP A 28 -4.24 15.57 8.65
N ALA A 29 -4.90 14.63 7.95
CA ALA A 29 -5.71 13.59 8.59
C ALA A 29 -4.87 12.64 9.47
N VAL A 30 -3.67 12.23 9.02
CA VAL A 30 -2.76 11.40 9.84
C VAL A 30 -2.27 12.16 11.07
N VAL A 31 -1.97 13.46 10.94
CA VAL A 31 -1.59 14.32 12.05
C VAL A 31 -2.76 14.50 13.02
N ALA A 32 -3.99 14.67 12.51
CA ALA A 32 -5.18 14.87 13.35
C ALA A 32 -5.49 13.66 14.26
N ILE A 33 -5.03 12.45 13.94
CA ILE A 33 -5.12 11.29 14.84
C ILE A 33 -4.37 11.56 16.15
N TYR A 34 -3.23 12.26 16.11
CA TYR A 34 -2.48 12.63 17.31
C TYR A 34 -3.34 13.50 18.25
N SER A 35 -4.03 14.49 17.69
CA SER A 35 -4.89 15.40 18.45
C SER A 35 -6.08 14.68 19.10
N GLN A 36 -6.50 13.53 18.57
CA GLN A 36 -7.52 12.72 19.24
C GLN A 36 -7.04 12.12 20.56
N TRP A 37 -5.75 12.06 20.86
CA TRP A 37 -5.24 11.51 22.12
C TRP A 37 -4.87 12.57 23.16
N GLU A 38 -4.86 13.85 22.77
CA GLU A 38 -4.49 14.97 23.66
C GLU A 38 -5.41 15.09 24.88
N HIS A 39 -6.64 14.59 24.82
CA HIS A 39 -7.55 14.59 25.96
C HIS A 39 -7.30 13.47 26.98
N GLN A 40 -6.56 12.42 26.59
CA GLN A 40 -6.31 11.23 27.41
C GLN A 40 -4.93 11.26 28.07
N TYR A 41 -3.99 12.02 27.50
CA TYR A 41 -2.60 12.08 27.91
C TYR A 41 -2.16 13.52 28.11
N ASN A 42 -1.22 13.76 29.02
CA ASN A 42 -0.53 15.04 29.02
C ASN A 42 0.37 15.14 27.76
N ASP A 43 0.48 16.35 27.20
CA ASP A 43 1.17 16.60 25.93
C ASP A 43 2.62 16.07 25.90
N ARG A 44 3.37 16.23 27.00
CA ARG A 44 4.77 15.76 27.08
C ARG A 44 4.90 14.24 27.04
N GLU A 45 4.00 13.54 27.71
CA GLU A 45 3.96 12.08 27.73
C GLU A 45 3.55 11.53 26.36
N LEU A 46 2.49 12.08 25.78
CA LEU A 46 2.03 11.70 24.44
C LEU A 46 3.14 11.89 23.40
N GLN A 47 3.79 13.05 23.41
CA GLN A 47 4.91 13.35 22.54
C GLN A 47 6.04 12.32 22.72
N LYS A 48 6.39 11.97 23.96
CA LYS A 48 7.44 10.98 24.26
C LYS A 48 7.09 9.60 23.72
N ILE A 49 5.85 9.16 23.87
CA ILE A 49 5.35 7.87 23.35
C ILE A 49 5.46 7.85 21.83
N CYS A 50 4.88 8.85 21.15
CA CYS A 50 4.88 8.99 19.70
C CYS A 50 6.31 9.03 19.11
N LEU A 51 7.20 9.83 19.69
CA LEU A 51 8.61 9.91 19.26
C LEU A 51 9.34 8.58 19.45
N SER A 52 9.08 7.88 20.56
CA SER A 52 9.65 6.54 20.78
C SER A 52 9.20 5.57 19.70
N ARG A 53 7.89 5.50 19.40
CA ARG A 53 7.35 4.61 18.36
C ARG A 53 7.87 4.95 16.97
N MET A 54 7.98 6.23 16.63
CA MET A 54 8.58 6.65 15.36
C MET A 54 10.06 6.22 15.25
N LYS A 55 10.82 6.31 16.34
CA LYS A 55 12.21 5.85 16.38
C LYS A 55 12.30 4.34 16.20
N ASP A 56 11.49 3.57 16.92
CA ASP A 56 11.43 2.11 16.83
C ASP A 56 11.08 1.68 15.39
N MET A 57 10.02 2.25 14.82
CA MET A 57 9.59 2.00 13.44
C MET A 57 10.68 2.33 12.43
N SER A 58 11.33 3.49 12.56
CA SER A 58 12.42 3.90 11.68
C SER A 58 13.61 2.95 11.76
N GLN A 59 14.02 2.55 12.96
CA GLN A 59 15.13 1.61 13.17
C GLN A 59 14.82 0.25 12.57
N ILE A 60 13.60 -0.25 12.76
CA ILE A 60 13.21 -1.57 12.27
C ILE A 60 13.18 -1.59 10.74
N TYR A 61 12.57 -0.58 10.10
CA TYR A 61 12.53 -0.50 8.64
C TYR A 61 13.90 -0.23 8.00
N ARG A 62 14.85 0.37 8.74
CA ARG A 62 16.20 0.64 8.26
C ARG A 62 17.16 -0.54 8.43
N HIS A 63 17.07 -1.28 9.54
CA HIS A 63 18.10 -2.24 9.93
C HIS A 63 17.58 -3.65 10.26
N HIS A 64 16.29 -3.79 10.57
CA HIS A 64 15.75 -5.02 11.16
C HIS A 64 14.47 -5.53 10.48
N LEU A 65 14.29 -5.26 9.18
CA LEU A 65 13.16 -5.78 8.39
C LEU A 65 13.00 -7.31 8.46
N ARG A 66 14.09 -8.03 8.74
CA ARG A 66 14.10 -9.49 8.94
C ARG A 66 13.43 -9.96 10.25
N PHE A 67 13.26 -9.07 11.23
CA PHE A 67 12.73 -9.37 12.57
C PHE A 67 11.51 -8.50 12.92
N THR A 68 10.91 -7.84 11.93
CA THR A 68 9.72 -6.98 12.13
C THR A 68 8.62 -7.71 12.87
N GLN A 69 8.35 -8.97 12.51
CA GLN A 69 7.26 -9.76 13.07
C GLN A 69 7.43 -10.13 14.54
N LEU A 70 8.66 -10.13 15.07
CA LEU A 70 8.93 -10.47 16.47
C LEU A 70 9.04 -9.23 17.37
N ARG A 71 9.00 -8.03 16.79
CA ARG A 71 9.40 -6.78 17.47
C ARG A 71 8.38 -5.67 17.41
N ILE A 72 7.45 -5.72 16.46
CA ILE A 72 6.43 -4.69 16.31
C ILE A 72 5.08 -5.29 16.65
N ASP A 73 4.46 -4.75 17.70
CA ASP A 73 3.05 -4.96 17.95
C ASP A 73 2.24 -4.02 17.04
N PHE A 74 1.82 -4.55 15.89
CA PHE A 74 0.96 -3.82 14.97
C PHE A 74 -0.49 -3.72 15.46
N ALA A 75 -0.84 -4.22 16.64
CA ALA A 75 -2.13 -3.92 17.29
C ALA A 75 -2.04 -2.66 18.18
N ASP A 76 -0.84 -2.18 18.53
CA ASP A 76 -0.64 -0.94 19.29
C ASP A 76 -0.95 0.30 18.44
N MET A 77 -1.89 1.13 18.90
CA MET A 77 -2.33 2.31 18.16
C MET A 77 -1.22 3.33 17.89
N PHE A 78 -0.30 3.52 18.84
CA PHE A 78 0.82 4.46 18.67
C PHE A 78 1.83 3.95 17.65
N THR A 79 2.03 2.63 17.60
CA THR A 79 2.84 1.96 16.59
C THR A 79 2.23 2.11 15.20
N GLN A 80 0.92 1.87 15.07
CA GLN A 80 0.19 2.04 13.81
C GLN A 80 0.24 3.49 13.32
N TRP A 81 0.01 4.47 14.22
CA TRP A 81 0.13 5.89 13.88
C TRP A 81 1.55 6.26 13.48
N ALA A 82 2.56 5.79 14.20
CA ALA A 82 3.96 6.04 13.84
C ALA A 82 4.30 5.48 12.46
N TYR A 83 3.76 4.30 12.10
CA TYR A 83 3.88 3.75 10.76
C TYR A 83 3.21 4.67 9.72
N MET A 84 1.96 5.09 9.95
CA MET A 84 1.23 5.95 9.02
C MET A 84 1.99 7.27 8.81
N TYR A 85 2.40 7.90 9.89
CA TYR A 85 3.16 9.15 9.88
C TYR A 85 4.46 9.04 9.05
N LEU A 86 5.22 7.96 9.23
CA LEU A 86 6.51 7.80 8.57
C LEU A 86 6.41 7.33 7.12
N PHE A 87 5.41 6.51 6.79
CA PHE A 87 5.41 5.73 5.55
C PHE A 87 4.18 5.94 4.66
N MET A 88 3.03 6.35 5.20
CA MET A 88 1.78 6.44 4.42
C MET A 88 1.94 7.39 3.24
N MET A 89 2.41 8.62 3.46
CA MET A 89 2.57 9.60 2.37
C MET A 89 3.50 9.10 1.26
N ARG A 90 4.55 8.37 1.64
CA ARG A 90 5.44 7.75 0.66
C ARG A 90 4.72 6.68 -0.15
N HIS A 91 3.88 5.86 0.48
CA HIS A 91 3.12 4.81 -0.21
C HIS A 91 2.07 5.41 -1.16
N VAL A 92 1.32 6.41 -0.68
CA VAL A 92 0.36 7.18 -1.48
C VAL A 92 1.04 7.74 -2.73
N HIS A 93 2.16 8.45 -2.55
CA HIS A 93 2.92 9.02 -3.66
C HIS A 93 3.43 7.94 -4.62
N ILE A 94 3.93 6.82 -4.10
CA ILE A 94 4.46 5.71 -4.89
C ILE A 94 3.36 5.11 -5.80
N VAL A 95 2.16 4.88 -5.29
CA VAL A 95 1.04 4.34 -6.08
C VAL A 95 0.62 5.33 -7.16
N HIS A 96 0.36 6.58 -6.77
CA HIS A 96 -0.03 7.65 -7.69
C HIS A 96 0.99 7.82 -8.82
N TYR A 97 2.28 7.92 -8.47
CA TYR A 97 3.35 8.10 -9.44
C TYR A 97 3.47 6.92 -10.39
N ALA A 98 3.39 5.68 -9.88
CA ALA A 98 3.49 4.50 -10.71
C ALA A 98 2.33 4.41 -11.72
N LEU A 99 1.10 4.69 -11.30
CA LEU A 99 -0.05 4.74 -12.20
C LEU A 99 0.11 5.84 -13.26
N ASP A 100 0.60 7.02 -12.88
CA ASP A 100 0.91 8.11 -13.82
C ASP A 100 1.92 7.68 -14.89
N VAL A 101 3.00 7.02 -14.49
CA VAL A 101 3.99 6.49 -15.43
C VAL A 101 3.35 5.48 -16.37
N MET A 102 2.49 4.57 -15.87
CA MET A 102 1.80 3.60 -16.71
C MET A 102 0.88 4.26 -17.75
N VAL A 103 0.25 5.40 -17.44
CA VAL A 103 -0.53 6.19 -18.41
C VAL A 103 0.38 6.84 -19.45
N GLN A 104 1.48 7.46 -19.01
CA GLN A 104 2.45 8.13 -19.89
C GLN A 104 3.06 7.15 -20.90
N GLU A 105 3.39 5.95 -20.45
CA GLU A 105 3.90 4.85 -21.28
C GLU A 105 2.79 4.13 -22.08
N ARG A 106 1.55 4.61 -22.02
CA ARG A 106 0.36 4.07 -22.72
C ARG A 106 0.08 2.60 -22.40
N LEU A 107 0.51 2.13 -21.23
CA LEU A 107 0.26 0.77 -20.74
C LEU A 107 -1.14 0.62 -20.15
N ILE A 108 -1.70 1.73 -19.64
CA ILE A 108 -3.10 1.81 -19.21
C ILE A 108 -3.75 3.08 -19.77
N ARG A 109 -5.08 3.07 -19.86
CA ARG A 109 -5.88 4.26 -20.18
C ARG A 109 -6.81 4.56 -19.01
N VAL A 110 -6.99 5.84 -18.71
CA VAL A 110 -7.98 6.28 -17.71
C VAL A 110 -9.23 6.72 -18.45
N ASN A 111 -10.38 6.18 -18.06
CA ASN A 111 -11.67 6.68 -18.49
C ASN A 111 -12.29 7.53 -17.37
N PRO A 112 -12.30 8.87 -17.48
CA PRO A 112 -12.85 9.75 -16.44
C PRO A 112 -14.33 9.50 -16.13
N ARG A 113 -15.06 8.90 -17.07
CA ARG A 113 -16.48 8.54 -16.95
C ARG A 113 -16.69 7.08 -16.57
N GLY A 114 -15.64 6.28 -16.55
CA GLY A 114 -15.68 4.88 -16.19
C GLY A 114 -15.85 4.70 -14.69
N ARG A 115 -16.53 3.62 -14.28
CA ARG A 115 -16.57 3.24 -12.87
C ARG A 115 -15.27 2.52 -12.51
N PRO A 116 -14.57 2.96 -11.45
CA PRO A 116 -13.37 2.25 -11.01
C PRO A 116 -13.71 0.82 -10.58
N GLY A 117 -12.90 -0.13 -11.04
CA GLY A 117 -13.06 -1.56 -10.71
C GLY A 117 -12.70 -1.89 -9.27
N ALA A 118 -12.87 -3.16 -8.88
CA ALA A 118 -12.50 -3.64 -7.55
C ALA A 118 -10.98 -3.55 -7.31
N VAL A 119 -10.57 -3.27 -6.07
CA VAL A 119 -9.16 -3.08 -5.70
C VAL A 119 -8.76 -4.08 -4.62
N CYS A 120 -7.64 -4.76 -4.81
CA CYS A 120 -7.05 -5.64 -3.81
C CYS A 120 -5.63 -5.16 -3.46
N MET A 121 -5.38 -4.91 -2.18
CA MET A 121 -4.09 -4.50 -1.64
C MET A 121 -3.47 -5.67 -0.87
N ILE A 122 -2.37 -6.24 -1.35
CA ILE A 122 -1.70 -7.37 -0.68
C ILE A 122 -0.46 -6.88 0.09
N GLY A 123 -0.48 -7.09 1.40
CA GLY A 123 0.37 -6.38 2.35
C GLY A 123 0.07 -4.88 2.41
N GLY A 124 -1.21 -4.52 2.29
CA GLY A 124 -1.67 -3.14 2.14
C GLY A 124 -1.60 -2.29 3.42
N GLY A 125 -1.25 -2.90 4.57
CA GLY A 125 -1.14 -2.20 5.85
C GLY A 125 -2.41 -1.39 6.15
N PRO A 126 -2.30 -0.10 6.52
CA PRO A 126 -3.45 0.76 6.83
C PRO A 126 -4.29 1.17 5.61
N GLY A 127 -4.11 0.57 4.43
CA GLY A 127 -4.85 0.95 3.22
C GLY A 127 -4.31 2.20 2.54
N SER A 128 -3.01 2.47 2.63
CA SER A 128 -2.41 3.65 1.98
C SER A 128 -2.57 3.65 0.45
N ASP A 129 -2.67 2.47 -0.15
CA ASP A 129 -2.60 2.32 -1.60
C ASP A 129 -3.89 2.82 -2.27
N ILE A 130 -5.06 2.63 -1.62
CA ILE A 130 -6.33 3.16 -2.12
C ILE A 130 -6.35 4.69 -2.12
N LEU A 131 -5.69 5.33 -1.14
CA LEU A 131 -5.54 6.79 -1.12
C LEU A 131 -4.70 7.27 -2.31
N GLY A 132 -3.60 6.57 -2.62
CA GLY A 132 -2.78 6.87 -3.81
C GLY A 132 -3.52 6.68 -5.12
N LEU A 133 -4.35 5.62 -5.23
CA LEU A 133 -5.23 5.43 -6.38
C LEU A 133 -6.24 6.58 -6.51
N CYS A 134 -6.84 7.02 -5.42
CA CYS A 134 -7.77 8.16 -5.44
C CYS A 134 -7.11 9.47 -5.91
N VAL A 135 -5.88 9.74 -5.45
CA VAL A 135 -5.10 10.91 -5.92
C VAL A 135 -4.90 10.83 -7.43
N PHE A 136 -4.45 9.68 -7.93
CA PHE A 136 -4.30 9.44 -9.36
C PHE A 136 -5.61 9.62 -10.14
N LEU A 137 -6.69 8.99 -9.71
CA LEU A 137 -7.98 9.06 -10.41
C LEU A 137 -8.48 10.51 -10.51
N ARG A 138 -8.41 11.29 -9.42
CA ARG A 138 -8.83 12.71 -9.45
C ARG A 138 -7.95 13.58 -10.33
N LYS A 139 -6.63 13.36 -10.32
CA LYS A 139 -5.70 14.04 -11.23
C LYS A 139 -6.06 13.82 -12.70
N HIS A 140 -6.58 12.65 -13.04
CA HIS A 140 -7.07 12.32 -14.38
C HIS A 140 -8.57 12.60 -14.60
N GLY A 141 -9.20 13.40 -13.73
CA GLY A 141 -10.57 13.88 -13.90
C GLY A 141 -11.68 12.90 -13.50
N CYS A 142 -11.34 11.76 -12.87
CA CYS A 142 -12.34 10.88 -12.27
C CYS A 142 -12.85 11.49 -10.96
N THR A 143 -14.06 12.03 -10.96
CA THR A 143 -14.71 12.60 -9.76
C THR A 143 -15.75 11.68 -9.13
N THR A 144 -16.09 10.58 -9.80
CA THR A 144 -17.07 9.61 -9.30
C THR A 144 -16.51 8.82 -8.11
N PRO A 145 -17.32 8.57 -7.06
CA PRO A 145 -16.97 7.65 -5.99
C PRO A 145 -16.52 6.27 -6.52
N LEU A 146 -15.58 5.66 -5.83
CA LEU A 146 -15.28 4.25 -5.99
C LEU A 146 -16.54 3.46 -5.56
N THR A 147 -17.19 2.78 -6.49
CA THR A 147 -18.41 1.99 -6.19
C THR A 147 -18.11 0.50 -5.98
N SER A 148 -16.90 0.07 -6.29
CA SER A 148 -16.47 -1.32 -6.29
C SER A 148 -15.78 -1.71 -4.99
N GLN A 149 -15.73 -3.01 -4.69
CA GLN A 149 -15.12 -3.54 -3.47
C GLN A 149 -13.63 -3.16 -3.34
N VAL A 150 -13.21 -2.83 -2.11
CA VAL A 150 -11.80 -2.60 -1.75
C VAL A 150 -11.42 -3.59 -0.65
N ASP A 151 -10.46 -4.47 -0.94
CA ASP A 151 -9.95 -5.46 0.02
C ASP A 151 -8.49 -5.20 0.36
N VAL A 152 -8.15 -5.39 1.64
CA VAL A 152 -6.78 -5.44 2.14
C VAL A 152 -6.51 -6.86 2.64
N LEU A 153 -5.54 -7.52 2.02
CA LEU A 153 -5.01 -8.81 2.46
C LEU A 153 -3.70 -8.56 3.20
N ASP A 154 -3.71 -8.65 4.54
CA ASP A 154 -2.52 -8.37 5.36
C ASP A 154 -2.38 -9.40 6.48
N LYS A 155 -1.15 -9.61 6.95
CA LYS A 155 -0.89 -10.49 8.09
C LYS A 155 -1.52 -9.91 9.36
N CYS A 156 -1.50 -8.58 9.52
CA CYS A 156 -2.05 -7.90 10.68
C CYS A 156 -3.45 -7.33 10.37
N ILE A 157 -4.48 -7.98 10.89
CA ILE A 157 -5.87 -7.46 10.77
C ILE A 157 -6.10 -6.17 11.56
N GLY A 158 -5.22 -5.86 12.52
CA GLY A 158 -5.29 -4.66 13.37
C GLY A 158 -5.25 -3.36 12.56
N TRP A 159 -4.74 -3.38 11.33
CA TRP A 159 -4.77 -2.24 10.41
C TRP A 159 -6.18 -1.72 10.11
N ASN A 160 -7.22 -2.55 10.27
CA ASN A 160 -8.61 -2.09 10.14
C ASN A 160 -8.90 -0.92 11.09
N TRP A 161 -8.37 -0.98 12.32
CA TRP A 161 -8.54 0.09 13.29
C TRP A 161 -7.85 1.39 12.84
N SER A 162 -6.66 1.29 12.24
CA SER A 162 -5.97 2.46 11.68
C SER A 162 -6.81 3.14 10.60
N TRP A 163 -7.42 2.35 9.73
CA TRP A 163 -8.30 2.87 8.67
C TRP A 163 -9.58 3.48 9.24
N GLU A 164 -10.24 2.79 10.17
CA GLU A 164 -11.46 3.30 10.84
C GLU A 164 -11.20 4.59 11.61
N THR A 165 -9.98 4.78 12.13
CA THR A 165 -9.55 6.01 12.81
C THR A 165 -9.22 7.13 11.81
N LEU A 166 -8.57 6.80 10.69
CA LEU A 166 -8.16 7.76 9.67
C LEU A 166 -9.32 8.24 8.79
N GLN A 167 -10.19 7.34 8.34
CA GLN A 167 -11.22 7.64 7.33
C GLN A 167 -12.16 8.80 7.72
N PRO A 168 -12.62 8.92 8.99
CA PRO A 168 -13.46 10.05 9.41
C PRO A 168 -12.75 11.40 9.37
N LEU A 169 -11.41 11.41 9.43
CA LEU A 169 -10.57 12.62 9.40
C LEU A 169 -10.21 13.06 7.97
N LEU A 170 -10.45 12.21 6.98
CA LEU A 170 -10.25 12.56 5.57
C LEU A 170 -11.38 13.48 5.08
N PRO A 171 -11.11 14.33 4.06
CA PRO A 171 -12.15 15.11 3.40
C PRO A 171 -13.35 14.27 2.93
N ASN A 172 -14.53 14.89 2.84
CA ASN A 172 -15.78 14.23 2.46
C ASN A 172 -15.67 13.43 1.15
N TYR A 173 -14.94 13.93 0.17
CA TYR A 173 -14.77 13.25 -1.11
C TYR A 173 -13.92 11.96 -1.03
N TYR A 174 -13.13 11.77 0.03
CA TYR A 174 -12.54 10.46 0.35
C TYR A 174 -13.50 9.64 1.21
N ARG A 175 -14.05 10.24 2.27
CA ARG A 175 -14.92 9.56 3.24
C ARG A 175 -16.11 8.88 2.57
N TYR A 176 -16.75 9.57 1.63
CA TYR A 176 -17.88 9.06 0.85
C TYR A 176 -17.46 8.53 -0.53
N GLY A 177 -16.24 8.84 -0.96
CA GLY A 177 -15.71 8.39 -2.25
C GLY A 177 -15.00 7.04 -2.21
N ILE A 178 -14.61 6.55 -1.03
CA ILE A 178 -14.03 5.22 -0.84
C ILE A 178 -15.08 4.34 -0.15
N PRO A 179 -15.45 3.18 -0.72
CA PRO A 179 -16.40 2.28 -0.12
C PRO A 179 -15.77 1.59 1.10
N ARG A 180 -16.55 0.75 1.78
CA ARG A 180 -16.04 0.01 2.93
C ARG A 180 -14.82 -0.83 2.52
N VAL A 181 -13.70 -0.56 3.19
CA VAL A 181 -12.48 -1.36 3.05
C VAL A 181 -12.62 -2.62 3.88
N SER A 182 -12.43 -3.78 3.24
CA SER A 182 -12.53 -5.09 3.89
C SER A 182 -11.14 -5.64 4.21
N TYR A 183 -10.82 -5.77 5.49
CA TYR A 183 -9.56 -6.34 5.94
C TYR A 183 -9.67 -7.86 6.13
N ARG A 184 -8.73 -8.61 5.56
CA ARG A 184 -8.68 -10.06 5.69
C ARG A 184 -7.27 -10.52 5.99
N GLN A 185 -7.18 -11.53 6.87
CA GLN A 185 -5.91 -12.10 7.25
C GLN A 185 -5.29 -12.86 6.07
N PHE A 186 -4.03 -12.55 5.78
CA PHE A 186 -3.23 -13.24 4.78
C PHE A 186 -1.74 -13.15 5.13
N ASP A 187 -1.07 -14.30 5.28
CA ASP A 187 0.38 -14.39 5.49
C ASP A 187 1.06 -15.09 4.30
N TYR A 188 1.92 -14.35 3.60
CA TYR A 188 2.74 -14.88 2.50
C TYR A 188 3.62 -16.08 2.90
N THR A 189 3.98 -16.22 4.18
CA THR A 189 4.87 -17.28 4.66
C THR A 189 4.15 -18.60 4.91
N GLU A 190 2.82 -18.59 5.02
CA GLU A 190 2.03 -19.78 5.32
C GLU A 190 1.55 -20.52 4.06
N ASN A 191 1.89 -20.03 2.86
CA ASN A 191 1.67 -20.68 1.55
C ASN A 191 0.24 -21.21 1.28
N LYS A 192 -0.78 -20.69 1.97
CA LYS A 192 -2.18 -21.09 1.76
C LYS A 192 -3.06 -19.87 1.56
N LEU A 193 -3.34 -19.55 0.30
CA LEU A 193 -4.38 -18.58 -0.04
C LEU A 193 -5.73 -19.29 0.07
N SER A 194 -6.59 -18.87 1.01
CA SER A 194 -7.94 -19.42 1.12
C SER A 194 -8.73 -19.21 -0.17
N LEU A 195 -9.73 -20.04 -0.46
CA LEU A 195 -10.60 -19.87 -1.63
C LEU A 195 -11.22 -18.47 -1.67
N THR A 196 -11.61 -17.93 -0.51
CA THR A 196 -12.10 -16.56 -0.38
C THR A 196 -11.07 -15.53 -0.83
N ASN A 197 -9.82 -15.64 -0.37
CA ASN A 197 -8.77 -14.69 -0.77
C ASN A 197 -8.39 -14.87 -2.25
N GLN A 198 -8.44 -16.09 -2.79
CA GLN A 198 -8.26 -16.35 -4.22
C GLN A 198 -9.33 -15.63 -5.04
N ASN A 199 -10.60 -15.72 -4.65
CA ASN A 199 -11.71 -15.05 -5.32
C ASN A 199 -11.60 -13.52 -5.29
N ILE A 200 -11.06 -12.96 -4.20
CA ILE A 200 -10.81 -11.52 -4.08
C ILE A 200 -9.71 -11.08 -5.03
N VAL A 201 -8.58 -11.80 -5.03
CA VAL A 201 -7.46 -11.49 -5.93
C VAL A 201 -7.88 -11.66 -7.38
N SER A 202 -8.62 -12.72 -7.71
CA SER A 202 -9.09 -12.96 -9.08
C SER A 202 -10.19 -11.98 -9.50
N GLY A 203 -11.02 -11.50 -8.58
CA GLY A 203 -12.05 -10.49 -8.87
C GLY A 203 -11.53 -9.05 -8.93
N ALA A 204 -10.30 -8.80 -8.47
CA ALA A 204 -9.73 -7.46 -8.44
C ALA A 204 -9.36 -6.96 -9.85
N TYR A 205 -9.72 -5.71 -10.13
CA TYR A 205 -9.32 -4.98 -11.32
C TYR A 205 -7.90 -4.41 -11.19
N ILE A 206 -7.58 -3.89 -10.00
CA ILE A 206 -6.24 -3.43 -9.63
C ILE A 206 -5.76 -4.23 -8.43
N ILE A 207 -4.58 -4.84 -8.57
CA ILE A 207 -3.84 -5.43 -7.46
C ILE A 207 -2.62 -4.56 -7.16
N THR A 208 -2.43 -4.24 -5.89
CA THR A 208 -1.27 -3.46 -5.39
C THR A 208 -0.47 -4.29 -4.39
N MET A 209 0.85 -4.12 -4.43
CA MET A 209 1.83 -4.78 -3.55
C MET A 209 2.93 -3.80 -3.12
N ILE A 210 2.54 -2.70 -2.47
CA ILE A 210 3.47 -1.64 -2.11
C ILE A 210 4.25 -2.03 -0.87
N LYS A 211 5.58 -2.15 -1.02
CA LYS A 211 6.53 -2.53 0.05
C LYS A 211 6.26 -3.88 0.73
N SER A 212 5.23 -4.62 0.34
CA SER A 212 4.91 -5.97 0.87
C SER A 212 5.99 -7.01 0.55
N LEU A 213 6.73 -6.84 -0.56
CA LEU A 213 7.85 -7.73 -0.89
C LEU A 213 9.16 -7.38 -0.16
N SER A 214 9.26 -6.24 0.55
CA SER A 214 10.50 -5.90 1.27
C SER A 214 10.71 -6.80 2.51
N PRO A 215 9.69 -7.06 3.35
CA PRO A 215 9.75 -8.08 4.40
C PRO A 215 9.95 -9.49 3.85
N VAL A 216 9.26 -9.86 2.77
CA VAL A 216 9.41 -11.19 2.13
C VAL A 216 10.83 -11.39 1.62
N ALA A 217 11.40 -10.40 0.93
CA ALA A 217 12.79 -10.45 0.46
C ALA A 217 13.80 -10.47 1.62
N ALA A 218 13.50 -9.80 2.75
CA ALA A 218 14.33 -9.87 3.95
C ALA A 218 14.30 -11.27 4.57
N TRP A 219 13.13 -11.90 4.64
CA TRP A 219 12.94 -13.28 5.10
C TRP A 219 13.62 -14.30 4.18
N LEU A 220 13.47 -14.19 2.86
CA LEU A 220 14.14 -15.09 1.90
C LEU A 220 15.67 -15.09 2.05
N ARG A 221 16.27 -14.00 2.54
CA ARG A 221 17.72 -13.94 2.81
C ARG A 221 18.14 -14.74 4.03
N THR A 222 17.26 -14.94 5.01
CA THR A 222 17.55 -15.72 6.22
C THR A 222 17.34 -17.21 6.04
N VAL A 223 16.61 -17.62 5.00
CA VAL A 223 16.44 -19.03 4.64
C VAL A 223 17.75 -19.59 4.04
N PRO A 224 18.26 -20.76 4.49
CA PRO A 224 19.47 -21.39 3.96
C PRO A 224 19.44 -21.55 2.43
N LYS A 225 20.60 -21.42 1.76
CA LYS A 225 20.68 -21.48 0.28
C LYS A 225 20.08 -22.78 -0.31
N SER A 226 20.18 -23.91 0.40
CA SER A 226 19.57 -25.19 0.01
C SER A 226 18.05 -25.09 -0.12
N TYR A 227 17.40 -24.35 0.79
CA TYR A 227 15.96 -24.08 0.76
C TYR A 227 15.57 -23.02 -0.27
N ARG A 228 16.49 -22.20 -0.81
CA ARG A 228 16.13 -21.24 -1.86
C ARG A 228 15.88 -21.92 -3.20
N ARG A 229 16.64 -22.97 -3.52
CA ARG A 229 16.37 -23.82 -4.69
C ARG A 229 15.13 -24.67 -4.45
N VAL A 230 15.04 -25.34 -3.31
CA VAL A 230 13.86 -26.19 -3.02
C VAL A 230 12.60 -25.37 -2.86
N ALA A 231 12.57 -24.19 -2.22
CA ALA A 231 11.36 -23.37 -2.13
C ALA A 231 11.00 -22.70 -3.47
N ALA A 232 11.97 -22.36 -4.32
CA ALA A 232 11.69 -21.89 -5.69
C ALA A 232 11.19 -23.03 -6.58
N GLU A 233 11.75 -24.24 -6.43
CA GLU A 233 11.38 -25.44 -7.18
C GLU A 233 10.09 -26.10 -6.64
N ASP A 234 9.81 -26.07 -5.34
CA ASP A 234 8.52 -26.49 -4.73
C ASP A 234 7.44 -25.45 -4.99
N ALA A 235 7.75 -24.14 -4.97
CA ALA A 235 6.80 -23.13 -5.41
C ALA A 235 6.53 -23.25 -6.93
N CYS A 236 7.49 -23.73 -7.72
CA CYS A 236 7.25 -24.10 -9.12
C CYS A 236 6.42 -25.39 -9.24
N ARG A 237 6.80 -26.48 -8.55
CA ARG A 237 6.22 -27.83 -8.71
C ARG A 237 4.89 -28.02 -8.01
N LYS A 238 4.67 -27.42 -6.83
CA LYS A 238 3.39 -27.53 -6.08
C LYS A 238 2.31 -26.59 -6.61
N PHE A 239 2.63 -25.74 -7.59
CA PHE A 239 1.69 -24.84 -8.28
C PHE A 239 1.36 -25.28 -9.72
N GLU A 240 1.83 -26.45 -10.17
CA GLU A 240 1.45 -27.02 -11.48
C GLU A 240 0.04 -27.62 -11.50
N ALA A 241 -0.67 -27.68 -10.37
CA ALA A 241 -2.02 -28.23 -10.29
C ALA A 241 -3.15 -27.21 -10.10
N GLN A 242 -2.87 -25.89 -10.02
CA GLN A 242 -3.94 -24.88 -9.92
C GLN A 242 -3.55 -23.53 -10.55
N GLU A 243 -4.12 -23.31 -11.73
CA GLU A 243 -4.29 -22.11 -12.56
C GLU A 243 -3.08 -21.26 -12.99
N ALA A 244 -2.92 -21.20 -14.31
CA ALA A 244 -1.95 -20.43 -15.11
C ALA A 244 -1.81 -18.95 -14.71
N ASN A 245 -2.81 -18.35 -14.06
CA ASN A 245 -2.80 -16.94 -13.66
C ASN A 245 -1.78 -16.63 -12.56
N TYR A 246 -1.51 -17.55 -11.62
CA TYR A 246 -0.54 -17.32 -10.54
C TYR A 246 0.90 -17.58 -10.98
N ASN A 247 1.10 -18.56 -11.88
CA ASN A 247 2.40 -18.83 -12.47
C ASN A 247 2.82 -17.72 -13.44
N GLU A 248 1.87 -17.18 -14.22
CA GLU A 248 2.10 -15.96 -15.01
C GLU A 248 2.41 -14.76 -14.12
N PHE A 249 1.69 -14.58 -13.01
CA PHE A 249 1.98 -13.55 -12.02
C PHE A 249 3.39 -13.70 -11.42
N CYS A 250 3.77 -14.89 -10.93
CA CYS A 250 5.10 -15.13 -10.36
C CYS A 250 6.21 -14.99 -11.41
N ALA A 251 5.99 -15.46 -12.64
CA ALA A 251 6.92 -15.30 -13.76
C ALA A 251 7.09 -13.83 -14.13
N ARG A 252 6.00 -13.05 -14.22
CA ARG A 252 6.05 -11.61 -14.48
C ARG A 252 6.70 -10.82 -13.34
N VAL A 253 6.47 -11.20 -12.08
CA VAL A 253 7.20 -10.64 -10.92
C VAL A 253 8.71 -10.96 -11.03
N ALA A 254 9.08 -12.18 -11.42
CA ALA A 254 10.47 -12.57 -11.61
C ALA A 254 11.15 -11.85 -12.79
N GLU A 255 10.46 -11.71 -13.94
CA GLU A 255 10.92 -10.95 -15.10
C GLU A 255 11.09 -9.46 -14.80
N LEU A 256 10.13 -8.87 -14.07
CA LEU A 256 10.20 -7.47 -13.63
C LEU A 256 11.39 -7.25 -12.67
N MET A 257 11.62 -8.18 -11.76
CA MET A 257 12.78 -8.18 -10.85
C MET A 257 14.11 -8.33 -11.59
N ASP A 258 14.12 -9.03 -12.73
CA ASP A 258 15.31 -9.23 -13.56
C ASP A 258 15.57 -8.03 -14.50
N TRP A 259 14.51 -7.43 -15.06
CA TRP A 259 14.56 -6.15 -15.77
C TRP A 259 15.12 -5.03 -14.87
N GLN A 260 14.68 -4.93 -13.61
CA GLN A 260 15.19 -3.96 -12.65
C GLN A 260 16.69 -4.12 -12.37
N ARG A 261 17.16 -5.38 -12.27
CA ARG A 261 18.58 -5.70 -12.11
C ARG A 261 19.39 -5.20 -13.30
N ARG A 262 18.88 -5.37 -14.52
CA ARG A 262 19.52 -4.90 -15.75
C ARG A 262 19.58 -3.37 -15.86
N HIS A 263 18.58 -2.65 -15.33
CA HIS A 263 18.43 -1.20 -15.50
C HIS A 263 18.80 -0.36 -14.25
N ARG A 264 19.37 -0.96 -13.20
CA ARG A 264 19.85 -0.28 -11.97
C ARG A 264 18.81 0.62 -11.25
N VAL A 265 17.51 0.32 -11.39
CA VAL A 265 16.44 1.07 -10.72
C VAL A 265 16.48 0.77 -9.21
N ARG A 266 16.68 1.79 -8.36
CA ARG A 266 16.83 1.63 -6.90
C ARG A 266 15.47 1.48 -6.16
N ARG A 267 15.25 0.29 -5.56
CA ARG A 267 14.58 -0.02 -4.25
C ARG A 267 13.19 0.53 -3.87
N ASN A 268 12.36 1.03 -4.79
CA ASN A 268 10.94 1.28 -4.52
C ASN A 268 10.11 0.50 -5.53
N MET A 269 9.63 -0.67 -5.11
CA MET A 269 8.85 -1.56 -5.95
C MET A 269 7.37 -1.17 -5.86
N VAL A 270 6.77 -0.95 -7.03
CA VAL A 270 5.33 -0.96 -7.26
C VAL A 270 5.08 -2.08 -8.23
N THR A 271 4.24 -3.03 -7.84
CA THR A 271 3.67 -3.97 -8.80
C THR A 271 2.19 -3.64 -8.88
N LEU A 272 1.81 -3.05 -10.01
CA LEU A 272 0.43 -2.80 -10.39
C LEU A 272 0.13 -3.77 -11.52
N PHE A 273 -0.83 -4.66 -11.31
CA PHE A 273 -1.35 -5.51 -12.38
C PHE A 273 -2.69 -4.94 -12.83
N PRO A 274 -2.75 -4.16 -13.93
CA PRO A 274 -4.01 -3.96 -14.60
C PRO A 274 -4.40 -5.29 -15.25
N LYS A 275 -5.52 -5.88 -14.82
CA LYS A 275 -5.97 -7.18 -15.32
C LYS A 275 -6.46 -7.10 -16.78
N GLU A 276 -6.73 -5.90 -17.30
CA GLU A 276 -7.39 -5.69 -18.59
C GLU A 276 -6.74 -4.57 -19.41
N SER A 277 -5.86 -4.96 -20.32
CA SER A 277 -5.60 -4.25 -21.58
C SER A 277 -6.79 -4.44 -22.55
N LEU A 278 -7.96 -3.91 -22.18
CA LEU A 278 -9.24 -3.96 -22.92
C LEU A 278 -9.99 -2.66 -22.56
N PHE A 279 -10.22 -1.64 -23.39
CA PHE A 279 -10.65 -1.60 -24.78
C PHE A 279 -10.17 -0.30 -25.47
N GLU A 280 -9.40 -0.44 -26.55
CA GLU A 280 -9.61 0.15 -27.88
C GLU A 280 -8.41 -0.23 -28.76
N VAL A 281 -8.51 -1.41 -29.38
CA VAL A 281 -7.90 -1.65 -30.69
C VAL A 281 -8.99 -1.25 -31.68
N ALA A 282 -8.89 -0.03 -32.21
CA ALA A 282 -9.67 0.33 -33.39
C ALA A 282 -9.11 -0.46 -34.57
N HIS A 283 -9.94 -1.35 -35.12
CA HIS A 283 -9.84 -1.74 -36.52
C HIS A 283 -9.88 -0.47 -37.37
N HIS A 284 -8.78 -0.14 -38.05
CA HIS A 284 -8.76 0.47 -39.38
C HIS A 284 -7.34 0.53 -39.94
N LEU A 285 -6.94 -0.53 -40.64
CA LEU A 285 -6.09 -0.46 -41.84
C LEU A 285 -6.51 -1.60 -42.76
N HIS A 286 -7.59 -1.34 -43.51
CA HIS A 286 -7.86 -1.66 -44.91
C HIS A 286 -9.36 -1.52 -45.18
#